data_AF-A0A6T6L5W5-F1
#
_entry.id   AF-A0A6T6L5W5-F1
#
_cell.length_a   1.000
_cell.length_b   1.000
_cell.length_c   1.000
_cell.angle_alpha   90.00
_cell.angle_beta   90.00
_cell.angle_gamma   90.00
#
_symmetry.space_group_name_H-M   'P 1'
#
loop_
_entity.id
_entity.type
_entity.pdbx_description
1 polymer ?
#
loop_
_entity_poly.entity_id
_entity_poly.type
_entity_poly.pdbx_seq_one_letter_code
_entity_poly.pdbx_strand_id
1 'polypeptide(L)'
;AAKIMSDPAPHTQMTYKVTAPSHTFGEVADAFSAAMGKEISYVQVPYESAKQAFMGMGFPEWQADGIMDLYHGIDDGVAYLNDVGDYEAVMGVKQPDVATWVAGVAPYFV
;
A
#
# COMPACT_ATOMS: atom_id res chain seq x y z
N ALA A 1 -9.82 -3.81 -13.38
CA ALA A 1 -9.24 -3.24 -14.61
C ALA A 1 -10.26 -3.08 -15.77
N ALA A 2 -11.32 -3.88 -15.87
CA ALA A 2 -12.21 -3.85 -17.04
C ALA A 2 -13.24 -2.69 -17.12
N LYS A 3 -13.59 -2.02 -16.01
CA LYS A 3 -14.76 -1.12 -15.96
C LYS A 3 -14.62 0.14 -16.84
N ILE A 4 -13.52 0.88 -16.71
CA ILE A 4 -13.26 2.07 -17.54
C ILE A 4 -13.14 1.69 -19.02
N MET A 5 -12.46 0.59 -19.32
CA MET A 5 -12.29 0.11 -20.69
C MET A 5 -13.60 -0.39 -21.31
N SER A 6 -14.54 -0.90 -20.50
CA SER A 6 -15.84 -1.40 -20.97
C SER A 6 -16.82 -0.28 -21.35
N ASP A 7 -16.62 0.92 -20.82
CA ASP A 7 -17.44 2.11 -21.15
C ASP A 7 -16.59 3.38 -21.04
N PRO A 8 -15.77 3.70 -22.05
CA PRO A 8 -14.77 4.77 -21.94
C PRO A 8 -15.34 6.18 -22.06
N ALA A 9 -16.52 6.36 -22.66
CA ALA A 9 -17.08 7.68 -22.95
C ALA A 9 -17.32 8.52 -21.68
N PRO A 10 -17.89 7.99 -20.57
CA PRO A 10 -18.08 8.72 -19.32
C PRO A 10 -16.78 9.08 -18.59
N HIS A 11 -15.67 8.41 -18.91
CA HIS A 11 -14.39 8.57 -18.23
C HIS A 11 -13.39 9.45 -19.01
N THR A 12 -13.83 10.05 -20.12
CA THR A 12 -12.97 10.87 -20.98
C THR A 12 -12.50 12.12 -20.23
N GLN A 13 -11.19 12.38 -20.26
CA GLN A 13 -10.54 13.50 -19.56
C GLN A 13 -10.73 13.51 -18.03
N MET A 14 -11.10 12.37 -17.43
CA MET A 14 -11.17 12.24 -15.97
C MET A 14 -9.85 11.72 -15.41
N THR A 15 -9.50 12.19 -14.21
CA THR A 15 -8.36 11.70 -13.42
C THR A 15 -8.90 11.07 -12.15
N TYR A 16 -8.49 9.83 -11.87
CA TYR A 16 -8.90 9.08 -10.67
C TYR A 16 -7.71 8.81 -9.75
N LYS A 17 -7.91 9.04 -8.46
CA LYS A 17 -7.01 8.66 -7.38
C LYS A 17 -7.43 7.30 -6.82
N VAL A 18 -6.87 6.23 -7.39
CA VAL A 18 -7.21 4.87 -7.00
C VAL A 18 -6.41 4.47 -5.74
N THR A 19 -7.01 4.69 -4.58
CA THR A 19 -6.42 4.41 -3.26
C THR A 19 -7.37 3.56 -2.40
N ALA A 20 -6.89 3.14 -1.23
CA ALA A 20 -7.66 2.49 -0.18
C ALA A 20 -7.47 3.27 1.14
N PRO A 21 -8.29 3.02 2.17
CA PRO A 21 -8.08 3.63 3.49
C PRO A 21 -6.67 3.29 3.98
N SER A 22 -6.00 4.27 4.57
CA SER A 22 -4.67 4.09 5.10
C SER A 22 -4.71 3.16 6.32
N HIS A 23 -3.63 2.38 6.47
CA HIS A 23 -3.42 1.49 7.59
C HIS A 23 -2.00 1.69 8.11
N THR A 24 -1.82 1.56 9.42
CA THR A 24 -0.47 1.56 10.00
C THR A 24 0.23 0.23 9.68
N PHE A 25 1.56 0.23 9.66
CA PHE A 25 2.31 -1.02 9.49
C PHE A 25 2.04 -2.03 10.63
N GLY A 26 1.66 -1.55 11.82
CA GLY A 26 1.21 -2.40 12.92
C GLY A 26 -0.10 -3.13 12.62
N GLU A 27 -1.10 -2.43 12.09
CA GLU A 27 -2.38 -3.04 11.69
C GLU A 27 -2.20 -4.09 10.58
N VAL A 28 -1.26 -3.84 9.66
CA VAL A 28 -0.89 -4.82 8.63
C VAL A 28 -0.25 -6.06 9.28
N ALA A 29 0.67 -5.88 10.24
CA ALA A 29 1.29 -6.98 10.98
C ALA A 29 0.27 -7.81 11.79
N ASP A 30 -0.70 -7.15 12.42
CA ASP A 30 -1.81 -7.81 13.13
C ASP A 30 -2.67 -8.64 12.18
N ALA A 31 -2.99 -8.10 11.00
CA ALA A 31 -3.74 -8.82 9.97
C ALA A 31 -2.99 -10.06 9.48
N PHE A 32 -1.67 -9.96 9.25
CA PHE A 32 -0.84 -11.12 8.91
C PHE A 32 -0.76 -12.13 10.06
N SER A 33 -0.66 -11.66 11.30
CA SER A 33 -0.64 -12.54 12.47
C SER A 33 -1.90 -13.40 12.54
N ALA A 34 -3.06 -12.77 12.37
CA ALA A 34 -4.35 -13.43 12.34
C ALA A 34 -4.47 -14.43 11.17
N ALA A 35 -4.03 -14.05 9.97
CA ALA A 35 -4.13 -14.90 8.79
C ALA A 35 -3.19 -16.11 8.81
N MET A 36 -2.00 -15.96 9.42
CA MET A 36 -0.96 -17.00 9.42
C MET A 36 -0.93 -17.84 10.71
N GLY A 37 -1.65 -17.43 11.76
CA GLY A 37 -1.68 -18.13 13.04
C GLY A 37 -0.34 -18.08 13.81
N LYS A 38 0.50 -17.06 13.53
CA LYS A 38 1.78 -16.81 14.21
C LYS A 38 1.88 -15.34 14.58
N GLU A 39 2.58 -15.03 15.65
CA GLU A 39 2.79 -13.64 16.05
C GLU A 39 3.79 -12.95 15.11
N ILE A 40 3.38 -11.82 14.54
CA ILE A 40 4.17 -10.96 13.66
C ILE A 40 4.07 -9.54 14.20
N SER A 41 5.21 -8.94 14.51
CA SER A 41 5.29 -7.59 15.04
C SER A 41 5.94 -6.63 14.03
N TYR A 42 5.41 -5.42 13.96
CA TYR A 42 6.05 -4.32 13.26
C TYR A 42 7.19 -3.76 14.10
N VAL A 43 8.36 -3.58 13.49
CA VAL A 43 9.52 -2.90 14.08
C VAL A 43 9.97 -1.82 13.13
N GLN A 44 9.93 -0.57 13.58
CA GLN A 44 10.47 0.54 12.82
C GLN A 44 12.00 0.49 12.84
N VAL A 45 12.60 0.49 11.66
CA VAL A 45 14.05 0.51 11.46
C VAL A 45 14.48 1.93 11.09
N PRO A 46 15.64 2.43 11.56
CA PRO A 46 16.15 3.74 11.14
C PRO A 46 16.31 3.84 9.62
N TYR A 47 15.99 5.00 9.03
CA TYR A 47 16.04 5.19 7.57
C TYR A 47 17.40 4.85 6.96
N GLU A 48 18.50 5.21 7.62
CA GLU A 48 19.84 4.88 7.13
C GLU A 48 20.05 3.36 7.04
N SER A 49 19.60 2.61 8.05
CA SER A 49 19.66 1.15 8.05
C SER A 49 18.73 0.54 6.99
N ALA A 50 17.54 1.11 6.80
CA ALA A 50 16.62 0.69 5.74
C ALA A 50 17.19 0.94 4.34
N LYS A 51 17.78 2.12 4.08
CA LYS A 51 18.47 2.45 2.82
C LYS A 51 19.58 1.43 2.52
N GLN A 52 20.44 1.15 3.51
CA GLN A 52 21.50 0.15 3.35
C GLN A 52 20.94 -1.25 3.06
N ALA A 53 19.83 -1.63 3.69
CA ALA A 53 19.17 -2.90 3.40
C ALA A 53 18.66 -2.98 1.95
N PHE A 54 17.99 -1.94 1.44
CA PHE A 54 17.55 -1.88 0.04
C PHE A 54 18.73 -1.93 -0.93
N MET A 55 19.81 -1.20 -0.66
CA MET A 55 21.03 -1.27 -1.48
C MET A 55 21.65 -2.66 -1.45
N GLY A 56 21.66 -3.33 -0.29
CA GLY A 56 22.11 -4.72 -0.14
C GLY A 56 21.25 -5.73 -0.90
N MET A 57 19.98 -5.41 -1.17
CA MET A 57 19.08 -6.18 -2.04
C MET A 57 19.28 -5.89 -3.54
N GLY A 58 20.21 -5.00 -3.91
CA GLY A 58 20.57 -4.68 -5.29
C GLY A 58 19.86 -3.44 -5.86
N PHE A 59 19.13 -2.68 -5.04
CA PHE A 59 18.54 -1.42 -5.49
C PHE A 59 19.65 -0.37 -5.68
N PRO A 60 19.67 0.37 -6.80
CA PRO A 60 20.61 1.47 -6.97
C PRO A 60 20.32 2.58 -5.94
N GLU A 61 21.37 3.32 -5.55
CA GLU A 61 21.29 4.30 -4.46
C GLU A 61 20.15 5.30 -4.63
N TRP A 62 20.00 5.88 -5.83
CA TRP A 62 18.93 6.85 -6.12
C TRP A 62 17.52 6.28 -5.88
N GLN A 63 17.33 4.97 -6.10
CA GLN A 63 16.05 4.32 -5.88
C GLN A 63 15.84 4.07 -4.39
N ALA A 64 16.89 3.69 -3.65
CA ALA A 64 16.82 3.55 -2.20
C ALA A 64 16.52 4.90 -1.52
N ASP A 65 17.11 5.99 -2.01
CA ASP A 65 16.81 7.36 -1.56
C ASP A 65 15.34 7.71 -1.80
N GLY A 66 14.82 7.47 -3.00
CA GLY A 66 13.41 7.74 -3.31
C GLY A 66 12.44 6.92 -2.44
N ILE A 67 12.82 5.70 -2.03
CA ILE A 67 12.03 4.91 -1.07
C ILE A 67 12.10 5.54 0.33
N MET A 68 13.23 6.09 0.76
CA MET A 68 13.34 6.78 2.05
C MET A 68 12.49 8.06 2.06
N ASP A 69 12.52 8.84 0.98
CA ASP A 69 11.67 10.02 0.82
C ASP A 69 10.18 9.67 0.90
N LEU A 70 9.78 8.53 0.32
CA LEU A 70 8.42 8.02 0.44
C LEU A 70 8.06 7.69 1.90
N TYR A 71 8.92 7.00 2.63
CA TYR A 71 8.66 6.67 4.04
C TYR A 71 8.62 7.92 4.93
N HIS A 72 9.51 8.89 4.71
CA HIS A 72 9.42 10.20 5.36
C HIS A 72 8.07 10.86 5.10
N GLY A 73 7.60 10.88 3.86
CA GLY A 73 6.29 11.42 3.53
C GLY A 73 5.14 10.68 4.23
N ILE A 74 5.23 9.35 4.36
CA ILE A 74 4.25 8.56 5.10
C ILE A 74 4.21 8.96 6.57
N ASP A 75 5.38 9.04 7.21
CA ASP A 75 5.51 9.39 8.62
C ASP A 75 5.11 10.84 8.91
N ASP A 76 5.34 11.74 7.96
CA ASP A 76 4.91 13.15 8.00
C ASP A 76 3.40 13.34 7.73
N GLY A 77 2.68 12.27 7.36
CA GLY A 77 1.23 12.33 7.15
C GLY A 77 0.81 13.10 5.89
N VAL A 78 1.54 12.93 4.78
CA VAL A 78 1.23 13.54 3.49
C VAL A 78 -0.25 13.41 3.09
N ALA A 79 -0.81 14.49 2.55
CA ALA A 79 -2.24 14.63 2.32
C ALA A 79 -2.86 13.53 1.43
N TYR A 80 -2.09 12.99 0.48
CA TYR A 80 -2.60 11.97 -0.45
C TYR A 80 -2.86 10.60 0.21
N LEU A 81 -2.44 10.37 1.45
CA LEU A 81 -2.81 9.19 2.23
C LEU A 81 -4.32 9.13 2.56
N ASN A 82 -5.00 10.28 2.49
CA ASN A 82 -6.41 10.41 2.85
C ASN A 82 -7.33 10.58 1.62
N ASP A 83 -6.76 10.57 0.41
CA ASP A 83 -7.50 10.76 -0.84
C ASP A 83 -8.24 9.47 -1.23
N VAL A 84 -9.34 9.13 -0.55
CA VAL A 84 -10.17 7.94 -0.80
C VAL A 84 -11.50 8.29 -1.51
N GLY A 85 -12.00 7.38 -2.36
CA GLY A 85 -13.36 7.45 -2.90
C GLY A 85 -13.49 7.11 -4.39
N ASP A 86 -12.47 7.41 -5.20
CA ASP A 86 -12.56 7.18 -6.65
C ASP A 86 -12.67 5.70 -7.02
N TYR A 87 -12.12 4.81 -6.19
CA TYR A 87 -12.30 3.36 -6.37
C TYR A 87 -13.79 2.99 -6.33
N GLU A 88 -14.51 3.42 -5.29
CA GLU A 88 -15.94 3.13 -5.13
C GLU A 88 -16.76 3.83 -6.22
N ALA A 89 -16.41 5.06 -6.58
CA ALA A 89 -17.07 5.80 -7.66
C ALA A 89 -16.98 5.08 -9.02
N VAL A 90 -15.82 4.50 -9.33
CA VAL A 90 -15.61 3.79 -10.61
C VAL A 90 -16.15 2.37 -10.56
N MET A 91 -15.90 1.62 -9.49
CA MET A 91 -16.21 0.20 -9.41
C MET A 91 -17.63 -0.09 -8.93
N GLY A 92 -18.29 0.86 -8.26
CA GLY A 92 -19.59 0.68 -7.62
C GLY A 92 -19.55 -0.21 -6.37
N VAL A 93 -18.35 -0.55 -5.90
CA VAL A 93 -18.10 -1.36 -4.71
C VAL A 93 -16.96 -0.76 -3.91
N LYS A 94 -17.00 -0.92 -2.59
CA LYS A 94 -15.89 -0.54 -1.72
C LYS A 94 -14.67 -1.42 -1.98
N GLN A 95 -13.50 -0.82 -1.87
CA GLN A 95 -12.23 -1.52 -1.87
C GLN A 95 -12.19 -2.55 -0.73
N PRO A 96 -11.52 -3.70 -0.92
CA PRO A 96 -11.26 -4.65 0.16
C PRO A 96 -10.53 -3.98 1.33
N ASP A 97 -10.84 -4.40 2.56
CA ASP A 97 -10.06 -4.01 3.73
C ASP A 97 -8.72 -4.76 3.80
N VAL A 98 -7.83 -4.30 4.70
CA VAL A 98 -6.51 -4.91 4.89
C VAL A 98 -6.59 -6.40 5.22
N ALA A 99 -7.57 -6.83 6.02
CA ALA A 99 -7.73 -8.22 6.41
C ALA A 99 -8.09 -9.11 5.20
N THR A 100 -9.02 -8.65 4.36
CA THR A 100 -9.43 -9.34 3.14
C THR A 100 -8.26 -9.42 2.16
N TRP A 101 -7.49 -8.34 2.02
CA TRP A 101 -6.30 -8.33 1.17
C TRP A 101 -5.23 -9.29 1.70
N VAL A 102 -4.91 -9.23 3.00
CA VAL A 102 -3.92 -10.10 3.65
C VAL A 102 -4.31 -11.58 3.49
N ALA A 103 -5.58 -11.95 3.66
CA ALA A 103 -6.02 -13.32 3.46
C ALA A 103 -5.72 -13.86 2.04
N GLY A 104 -5.73 -12.97 1.03
CA GLY A 104 -5.38 -13.32 -0.34
C GLY A 104 -3.88 -13.47 -0.61
N VAL A 105 -3.02 -12.81 0.17
CA VAL A 105 -1.55 -12.81 -0.04
C VAL A 105 -0.77 -13.64 0.98
N ALA A 106 -1.32 -13.88 2.16
CA ALA A 106 -0.69 -14.67 3.22
C ALA A 106 -0.19 -16.06 2.75
N PRO A 107 -0.87 -16.78 1.83
CA PRO A 107 -0.38 -18.07 1.33
C PRO A 107 0.98 -18.01 0.60
N TYR A 108 1.48 -16.84 0.22
CA TYR A 108 2.82 -16.70 -0.39
C TYR A 108 3.95 -16.56 0.63
N PHE A 109 3.61 -16.51 1.93
CA PHE A 109 4.56 -16.32 3.04
C PHE A 109 4.63 -17.53 3.98
N VAL A 110 3.96 -18.64 3.63
CA VAL A 110 3.96 -19.92 4.36
C VAL A 110 4.91 -20.93 3.74
#